data_AF-A0AAN7THH3-F1
#
_entry.id   AF-A0AAN7THH3-F1
#
_cell.length_a   1.000
_cell.length_b   1.000
_cell.length_c   1.000
_cell.angle_alpha   90.00
_cell.angle_beta   90.00
_cell.angle_gamma   90.00
#
_symmetry.space_group_name_H-M   'P 1'
#
loop_
_entity.id
_entity.type
_entity.pdbx_description
1 polymer ?
#
loop_
_entity_poly.entity_id
_entity_poly.type
_entity_poly.pdbx_seq_one_letter_code
_entity_poly.pdbx_strand_id
1 'polypeptide(L)'
;MAIGDVEWDVSTARPIIDGKTINPTTGAVQPSSIQTTYTQIDMFWHNMRGDRENGYFRGSRGPTGPSIDALFVRIAKVVEEGWVTLHSVTFTQYTCVVVCESEMTDIDFGKVVYGHTGW
;
A
#
# COMPACT_ATOMS: atom_id res chain seq x y z
N MET A 1 -0.59 11.76 -25.55
CA MET A 1 -0.61 10.29 -25.39
C MET A 1 -0.47 10.01 -23.92
N ALA A 2 -1.54 9.54 -23.26
CA ALA A 2 -1.39 8.98 -21.93
C ALA A 2 -0.58 7.69 -22.10
N ILE A 3 0.55 7.57 -21.41
CA ILE A 3 1.17 6.27 -21.19
C ILE A 3 0.17 5.56 -20.29
N GLY A 4 -0.72 4.76 -20.88
CA GLY A 4 -1.63 3.89 -20.13
C GLY A 4 -0.80 3.02 -19.21
N ASP A 5 -1.36 2.67 -18.05
CA ASP A 5 -0.69 1.87 -17.03
C ASP A 5 -0.02 0.66 -17.69
N VAL A 6 1.31 0.66 -17.73
CA VAL A 6 2.07 -0.43 -18.35
C VAL A 6 2.03 -1.60 -17.38
N GLU A 7 1.15 -2.55 -17.67
CA GLU A 7 1.05 -3.81 -16.94
C GLU A 7 2.32 -4.66 -17.15
N TRP A 8 2.66 -5.55 -16.21
CA TRP A 8 3.92 -6.31 -16.24
C TRP A 8 3.68 -7.82 -16.11
N ASP A 9 4.27 -8.61 -16.99
CA ASP A 9 4.23 -10.08 -16.98
C ASP A 9 5.45 -10.60 -16.19
N VAL A 10 5.20 -11.18 -15.02
CA VAL A 10 6.25 -11.67 -14.10
C VAL A 10 6.89 -12.96 -14.62
N SER A 11 6.13 -13.80 -15.33
CA SER A 11 6.63 -15.08 -15.84
C SER A 11 7.70 -14.88 -16.93
N THR A 12 7.54 -13.81 -17.72
CA THR A 12 8.45 -13.47 -18.81
C THR A 12 9.37 -12.29 -18.48
N ALA A 13 9.12 -11.59 -17.37
CA ALA A 13 9.78 -10.35 -16.96
C ALA A 13 9.75 -9.28 -18.06
N ARG A 14 8.56 -9.02 -18.61
CA ARG A 14 8.34 -8.09 -19.74
C ARG A 14 7.08 -7.24 -19.55
N PRO A 15 7.00 -6.06 -20.18
CA PRO A 15 5.78 -5.27 -20.20
C PRO A 15 4.68 -5.97 -20.99
N ILE A 16 3.46 -5.86 -20.51
CA ILE A 16 2.24 -6.28 -21.17
C ILE A 16 1.72 -5.10 -22.00
N ILE A 17 1.48 -5.34 -23.28
CA ILE A 17 0.89 -4.37 -24.21
C ILE A 17 -0.34 -5.03 -24.81
N ASP A 18 -1.52 -4.44 -24.59
CA ASP A 18 -2.81 -4.97 -25.05
C ASP A 18 -3.05 -6.45 -24.65
N GLY A 19 -2.70 -6.80 -23.40
CA GLY A 19 -2.86 -8.16 -22.85
C GLY A 19 -1.86 -9.20 -23.37
N LYS A 20 -0.83 -8.78 -24.13
CA LYS A 20 0.18 -9.64 -24.74
C LYS A 20 1.59 -9.33 -24.21
N THR A 21 2.44 -10.34 -24.22
CA THR A 21 3.87 -10.23 -23.90
C THR A 21 4.73 -10.89 -24.99
N ILE A 22 6.05 -10.65 -24.97
CA ILE A 22 7.01 -11.29 -25.88
C ILE A 22 7.77 -12.36 -25.11
N ASN A 23 7.75 -13.59 -25.61
CA ASN A 23 8.55 -14.68 -25.07
C ASN A 23 10.05 -14.36 -25.25
N PRO A 24 10.85 -14.30 -24.18
CA PRO A 24 12.25 -13.89 -24.28
C PRO A 24 13.14 -14.94 -24.97
N THR A 25 12.71 -16.20 -25.02
CA THR A 25 13.46 -17.30 -25.63
C THR A 25 13.18 -17.42 -27.12
N THR A 26 11.93 -17.22 -27.54
CA THR A 26 11.51 -17.44 -28.94
C THR A 26 11.24 -16.16 -29.71
N GLY A 27 11.07 -15.02 -29.02
CA GLY A 27 10.63 -13.76 -29.63
C GLY A 27 9.16 -13.76 -30.05
N ALA A 28 8.41 -14.84 -29.78
CA ALA A 28 7.00 -14.94 -30.16
C ALA A 28 6.13 -14.04 -29.27
N VAL A 29 5.17 -13.35 -29.89
CA VAL A 29 4.09 -12.67 -29.16
C VAL A 29 3.14 -13.74 -28.62
N GLN A 30 2.90 -13.71 -27.31
CA GLN A 30 2.03 -14.66 -26.63
C GLN A 30 1.05 -13.91 -25.71
N PRO A 31 -0.11 -14.50 -25.37
CA PRO A 31 -0.97 -13.97 -24.32
C PRO A 31 -0.16 -13.82 -23.03
N SER A 32 -0.34 -12.71 -22.32
CA SER A 32 0.28 -12.57 -20.99
C SER A 32 -0.24 -13.66 -20.06
N SER A 33 0.68 -14.32 -19.37
CA SER A 33 0.31 -15.29 -18.34
C SER A 33 0.17 -14.55 -17.03
N ILE A 34 -1.09 -14.26 -16.69
CA ILE A 34 -1.54 -13.73 -15.41
C ILE A 34 -1.18 -12.26 -15.22
N GLN A 35 -2.21 -11.42 -15.29
CA GLN A 35 -2.19 -10.07 -14.73
C GLN A 35 -1.76 -10.22 -13.27
N THR A 36 -0.56 -9.76 -12.91
CA THR A 36 -0.19 -9.74 -11.50
C THR A 36 -0.95 -8.58 -10.89
N THR A 37 -2.19 -8.84 -10.49
CA THR A 37 -2.78 -8.05 -9.41
C THR A 37 -1.82 -8.26 -8.25
N TYR A 38 -1.08 -7.22 -7.85
CA TYR A 38 -0.41 -7.26 -6.56
C TYR A 38 -1.54 -7.50 -5.56
N THR A 39 -1.59 -8.70 -5.00
CA THR A 39 -2.67 -9.14 -4.12
C THR A 39 -2.63 -8.40 -2.78
N GLN A 40 -1.61 -7.58 -2.59
CA GLN A 40 -1.25 -6.94 -1.34
C GLN A 40 -0.78 -5.50 -1.62
N ILE A 41 -1.49 -4.54 -1.03
CA ILE A 41 -1.20 -3.10 -1.13
C ILE A 41 -0.32 -2.72 0.06
N ASP A 42 0.84 -2.14 -0.22
CA ASP A 42 1.80 -1.69 0.80
C ASP A 42 1.27 -0.47 1.55
N MET A 43 1.24 -0.52 2.88
CA MET A 43 0.68 0.54 3.71
C MET A 43 1.78 1.27 4.48
N PHE A 44 1.82 2.59 4.33
CA PHE A 44 2.74 3.45 5.07
C PHE A 44 2.00 4.59 5.77
N TRP A 45 2.28 4.75 7.06
CA TRP A 45 1.80 5.85 7.88
C TRP A 45 2.91 6.85 8.12
N HIS A 46 2.62 8.12 7.92
CA HIS A 46 3.49 9.23 8.22
C HIS A 46 2.83 10.15 9.25
N ASN A 47 3.50 10.37 10.37
CA ASN A 47 3.05 11.29 11.40
C ASN A 47 3.76 12.63 11.22
N MET A 48 3.00 13.70 11.04
CA MET A 48 3.56 15.05 10.92
C MET A 48 4.09 15.57 12.25
N ARG A 49 3.59 15.06 13.39
CA ARG A 49 4.13 15.33 14.72
C ARG A 49 5.31 14.45 15.09
N GLY A 50 5.81 13.64 14.15
CA GLY A 50 6.89 12.69 14.40
C GLY A 50 8.12 13.37 14.99
N ASP A 51 8.38 13.08 16.27
CA ASP A 51 9.48 13.64 17.02
C ASP A 51 10.15 12.54 17.84
N ARG A 52 11.45 12.36 17.61
CA ARG A 52 12.25 11.32 18.24
C ARG A 52 12.53 11.64 19.71
N GLU A 53 12.51 12.91 20.11
CA GLU A 53 12.72 13.32 21.50
C GLU A 53 11.50 13.01 22.37
N ASN A 54 10.29 13.26 21.85
CA ASN A 54 9.03 12.95 22.52
C ASN A 54 8.53 11.51 22.30
N GLY A 55 9.27 10.72 21.52
CA GLY A 55 8.97 9.31 21.26
C GLY A 55 7.76 9.07 20.37
N TYR A 56 7.23 10.11 19.72
CA TYR A 56 6.12 9.99 18.76
C TYR A 56 6.61 9.29 17.50
N PHE A 57 5.80 8.34 16.99
CA PHE A 57 6.17 7.64 15.76
C PHE A 57 6.32 8.65 14.63
N ARG A 58 7.31 8.48 13.74
CA ARG A 58 7.50 9.35 12.56
C ARG A 58 7.02 8.69 11.27
N GLY A 59 7.21 7.39 11.19
CA GLY A 59 6.86 6.58 10.04
C GLY A 59 6.65 5.16 10.49
N SER A 60 5.53 4.57 10.08
CA SER A 60 5.22 3.18 10.41
C SER A 60 4.73 2.46 9.17
N ARG A 61 5.38 1.34 8.86
CA ARG A 61 4.94 0.46 7.77
C ARG A 61 4.09 -0.64 8.36
N GLY A 62 2.88 -0.80 7.81
CA GLY A 62 1.92 -1.76 8.28
C GLY A 62 1.94 -3.06 7.48
N PRO A 63 1.19 -4.08 7.95
CA PRO A 63 0.93 -5.25 7.15
C PRO A 63 0.15 -4.82 5.90
N THR A 64 0.52 -5.41 4.77
CA THR A 64 -0.12 -5.18 3.49
C THR A 64 -1.60 -5.53 3.54
N GLY A 65 -2.44 -4.74 2.89
CA GLY A 65 -3.89 -4.99 2.83
C GLY A 65 -4.28 -5.81 1.61
N PRO A 66 -5.29 -6.69 1.69
CA PRO A 66 -5.75 -7.47 0.54
C PRO A 66 -6.53 -6.64 -0.49
N SER A 67 -7.04 -5.47 -0.12
CA SER A 67 -7.75 -4.54 -1.02
C SER A 67 -7.75 -3.09 -0.51
N ILE A 68 -8.04 -2.14 -1.41
CA ILE A 68 -8.19 -0.71 -1.06
C ILE A 68 -9.30 -0.52 -0.02
N ASP A 69 -10.46 -1.15 -0.22
CA ASP A 69 -11.61 -1.02 0.68
C ASP A 69 -11.27 -1.48 2.11
N ALA A 70 -10.56 -2.60 2.25
CA ALA A 70 -10.14 -3.11 3.55
C ALA A 70 -9.18 -2.15 4.25
N LEU A 71 -8.25 -1.53 3.50
CA LEU A 71 -7.35 -0.51 4.04
C LEU A 71 -8.10 0.77 4.42
N PHE A 72 -9.09 1.18 3.62
CA PHE A 72 -9.89 2.37 3.90
C PHE A 72 -10.70 2.20 5.20
N VAL A 73 -11.35 1.04 5.39
CA VAL A 73 -12.06 0.71 6.63
C VAL A 73 -11.11 0.74 7.84
N ARG A 74 -9.88 0.21 7.69
CA ARG A 74 -8.88 0.27 8.75
C ARG A 74 -8.51 1.71 9.12
N ILE A 75 -8.25 2.55 8.13
CA ILE A 75 -7.92 3.96 8.38
C ILE A 75 -9.10 4.67 9.05
N ALA A 76 -10.32 4.48 8.53
CA ALA A 76 -11.53 5.07 9.06
C ALA A 76 -11.75 4.71 10.54
N LYS A 77 -11.53 3.45 10.92
CA LYS A 77 -11.65 3.01 12.31
C LYS A 77 -10.64 3.69 13.24
N VAL A 78 -9.38 3.79 12.83
CA VAL A 78 -8.34 4.45 13.64
C VAL A 78 -8.64 5.95 13.82
N VAL A 79 -9.24 6.58 12.82
CA VAL A 79 -9.68 7.99 12.88
C VAL A 79 -10.94 8.16 13.74
N GLU A 80 -11.93 7.29 13.58
CA GLU A 80 -13.18 7.30 14.34
C GLU A 80 -12.94 7.12 15.84
N GLU A 81 -12.04 6.23 16.21
CA GLU A 81 -11.64 6.00 17.60
C GLU A 81 -10.77 7.13 18.19
N GLY A 82 -10.43 8.15 17.39
CA GLY A 82 -9.71 9.34 17.83
C GLY A 82 -8.21 9.14 18.07
N TRP A 83 -7.65 8.02 17.63
CA TRP A 83 -6.22 7.74 17.80
C TRP A 83 -5.36 8.64 16.91
N VAL A 84 -5.86 9.01 15.73
CA VAL A 84 -5.14 9.87 14.80
C VAL A 84 -6.07 10.95 14.23
N THR A 85 -5.50 12.12 13.98
CA THR A 85 -6.12 13.14 13.11
C THR A 85 -5.63 12.90 11.69
N LEU A 86 -6.55 12.69 10.75
CA LEU A 86 -6.20 12.42 9.36
C LEU A 86 -5.95 13.71 8.58
N HIS A 87 -4.85 13.77 7.83
CA HIS A 87 -4.53 14.90 6.94
C HIS A 87 -4.68 14.54 5.47
N SER A 88 -4.14 13.40 5.04
CA SER A 88 -4.31 12.93 3.67
C SER A 88 -4.17 11.41 3.57
N VAL A 89 -4.81 10.85 2.54
CA VAL A 89 -4.60 9.46 2.14
C VAL A 89 -4.39 9.42 0.64
N THR A 90 -3.31 8.79 0.20
CA THR A 90 -2.99 8.59 -1.21
C THR A 90 -2.97 7.09 -1.49
N PHE A 91 -3.83 6.65 -2.40
CA PHE A 91 -3.87 5.27 -2.88
C PHE A 91 -3.35 5.16 -4.30
N THR A 92 -2.58 4.12 -4.55
CA THR A 92 -2.28 3.59 -5.88
C THR A 92 -2.64 2.10 -5.90
N GLN A 93 -2.48 1.46 -7.05
CA GLN A 93 -2.65 0.01 -7.17
C GLN A 93 -1.69 -0.79 -6.25
N TYR A 94 -0.60 -0.17 -5.80
CA TYR A 94 0.48 -0.87 -5.09
C TYR A 94 0.73 -0.33 -3.67
N THR A 95 0.34 0.92 -3.39
CA THR A 95 0.63 1.55 -2.10
C THR A 95 -0.51 2.42 -1.59
N CYS A 96 -0.64 2.46 -0.27
CA CYS A 96 -1.47 3.36 0.50
C CYS A 96 -0.55 4.16 1.43
N VAL A 97 -0.51 5.47 1.23
CA VAL A 97 0.23 6.40 2.12
C VAL A 97 -0.77 7.22 2.90
N VAL A 98 -0.69 7.15 4.23
CA VAL A 98 -1.55 7.89 5.15
C VAL A 98 -0.71 8.93 5.87
N VAL A 99 -1.09 10.19 5.75
CA VAL A 99 -0.50 11.30 6.51
C VAL A 99 -1.46 11.68 7.62
N CYS A 100 -0.95 11.73 8.84
CA CYS A 100 -1.75 11.97 10.04
C CYS A 100 -0.98 12.78 11.08
N GLU A 101 -1.68 13.20 12.13
CA GLU A 101 -1.11 13.64 13.39
C GLU A 101 -1.53 12.70 14.50
N SER A 102 -0.58 12.32 15.35
CA SER A 102 -0.85 11.54 16.56
C SER A 102 0.24 11.76 17.61
N GLU A 103 -0.16 11.65 18.88
CA GLU A 103 0.74 11.70 20.05
C GLU A 103 1.14 10.28 20.53
N MET A 104 0.78 9.23 19.79
CA MET A 104 1.18 7.87 20.09
C MET A 104 2.67 7.62 19.85
N THR A 105 3.23 6.78 20.71
CA THR A 105 4.58 6.23 20.51
C THR A 105 4.61 5.20 19.38
N ASP A 106 5.79 4.87 18.85
CA ASP A 106 5.94 3.78 17.86
C ASP A 106 5.31 2.46 18.32
N ILE A 107 5.47 2.13 19.61
CA ILE A 107 4.97 0.88 20.20
C ILE A 107 3.45 0.90 20.29
N ASP A 108 2.87 2.00 20.78
CA ASP A 108 1.42 2.09 20.97
C ASP A 108 0.70 2.22 19.63
N PHE A 109 1.29 2.97 18.70
CA PHE A 109 0.81 3.05 17.32
C PHE A 109 0.74 1.66 16.68
N GLY A 110 1.81 0.86 16.81
CA GLY A 110 1.84 -0.50 16.30
C GLY A 110 0.74 -1.40 16.90
N LYS A 111 0.43 -1.25 18.19
CA LYS A 111 -0.65 -2.01 18.83
C LYS A 111 -2.04 -1.57 18.36
N VAL A 112 -2.28 -0.27 18.21
CA VAL A 112 -3.58 0.25 17.78
C VAL A 112 -3.84 -0.12 16.32
N VAL A 113 -2.86 0.12 15.45
CA VAL A 113 -3.05 -0.04 14.00
C VAL A 113 -2.86 -1.48 13.53
N TYR A 114 -2.00 -2.26 14.20
CA TYR A 114 -1.69 -3.65 13.82
C TYR A 114 -2.10 -4.69 14.86
N GLY A 115 -2.17 -4.36 16.15
CA GLY A 115 -2.55 -5.31 17.20
C GLY A 115 -4.03 -5.73 17.20
N HIS A 116 -4.90 -5.01 16.48
CA HIS A 116 -6.30 -5.41 16.25
C HIS A 116 -6.47 -6.44 15.13
N THR A 117 -5.41 -6.89 14.47
CA THR A 117 -5.51 -7.93 13.44
C THR A 117 -5.49 -9.32 14.07
N GLY A 118 -6.65 -9.76 14.57
CA GLY A 118 -6.98 -11.18 14.69
C GLY A 118 -7.28 -11.76 13.30
N TRP A 119 -6.25 -11.84 12.47
CA TRP A 119 -6.21 -12.52 11.16
C TRP A 119 -4.90 -13.28 11.05
#